data_AF-A0A813JV55-F1
#
_entry.id   AF-A0A813JV55-F1
#
_cell.length_a   1.000
_cell.length_b   1.000
_cell.length_c   1.000
_cell.angle_alpha   90.00
_cell.angle_beta   90.00
_cell.angle_gamma   90.00
#
_symmetry.space_group_name_H-M   'P 1'
#
loop_
_entity.id
_entity.type
_entity.pdbx_description
1 polymer ?
#
loop_
_entity_poly.entity_id
_entity_poly.type
_entity_poly.pdbx_seq_one_letter_code
_entity_poly.pdbx_strand_id
1 'polypeptide(L)'
;MGIGEFLGGVTPIVRGHCDSCGFVRNIWVSELHLDEVPCDHRKRGCVGVLTKAYVGPKAGVPSHLSGSRRCSCPDETRAPDAASSSSSSSLGQASSGQQDVNEECPVCCEPLKMTDAAMRCRGCAGHRHYFHAACLASWIRQCQKDDNDPNCPICRGPLLVHKRRLGDFLRSAGGSLEQEEGPHCNVCMNMQKPPLEMRRAGLK
;
A
#
# COMPACT_ATOMS: atom_id res chain seq x y z
N MET A 1 -24.50 -8.85 34.84
CA MET A 1 -23.52 -7.75 34.69
C MET A 1 -23.59 -7.28 33.24
N GLY A 2 -24.09 -6.07 33.01
CA GLY A 2 -24.37 -5.54 31.67
C GLY A 2 -23.10 -5.00 31.01
N ILE A 3 -22.81 -5.48 29.81
CA ILE A 3 -21.72 -5.03 28.90
C ILE A 3 -21.99 -3.65 28.27
N GLY A 4 -22.74 -2.77 28.95
CA GLY A 4 -23.45 -1.65 28.32
C GLY A 4 -22.88 -0.23 28.51
N GLU A 5 -21.72 -0.05 29.14
CA GLU A 5 -21.24 1.30 29.54
C GLU A 5 -19.81 1.65 29.12
N PHE A 6 -19.33 1.10 28.00
CA PHE A 6 -17.97 1.37 27.52
C PHE A 6 -17.94 2.25 26.25
N LEU A 7 -17.52 3.51 26.45
CA LEU A 7 -16.71 4.35 25.54
C LEU A 7 -17.41 5.01 24.32
N GLY A 8 -17.89 6.25 24.51
CA GLY A 8 -17.69 7.33 23.52
C GLY A 8 -18.22 7.16 22.10
N GLY A 9 -19.24 6.32 21.87
CA GLY A 9 -19.87 6.17 20.55
C GLY A 9 -18.99 5.51 19.48
N VAL A 10 -17.91 4.83 19.88
CA VAL A 10 -17.05 4.11 18.92
C VAL A 10 -17.59 2.70 18.76
N THR A 11 -18.07 2.37 17.56
CA THR A 11 -18.51 1.01 17.23
C THR A 11 -17.30 0.06 17.29
N PRO A 12 -17.35 -1.01 18.11
CA PRO A 12 -16.27 -1.97 18.17
C PRO A 12 -16.15 -2.69 16.82
N ILE A 13 -14.92 -3.04 16.44
CA ILE A 13 -14.67 -3.91 15.29
C ILE A 13 -14.35 -5.33 15.78
N VAL A 14 -14.71 -6.32 14.98
CA VAL A 14 -14.27 -7.70 15.17
C VAL A 14 -13.31 -8.06 14.05
N ARG A 15 -12.08 -8.46 14.40
CA ARG A 15 -11.09 -8.98 13.44
C ARG A 15 -11.07 -10.51 13.53
N GLY A 16 -11.20 -11.16 12.39
CA GLY A 16 -11.04 -12.59 12.23
C GLY A 16 -9.66 -12.94 11.68
N HIS A 17 -9.10 -14.07 12.11
CA HIS A 17 -7.92 -14.67 11.50
C HIS A 17 -8.25 -16.09 11.03
N CYS A 18 -7.79 -16.45 9.84
CA CYS A 18 -7.98 -17.79 9.32
C CYS A 18 -6.94 -18.73 9.92
N ASP A 19 -7.41 -19.81 10.53
CA ASP A 19 -6.60 -20.85 11.16
C ASP A 19 -5.74 -21.65 10.18
N SER A 20 -6.20 -21.82 8.93
CA SER A 20 -5.48 -22.56 7.90
C SER A 20 -4.43 -21.72 7.19
N CYS A 21 -4.76 -20.48 6.84
CA CYS A 21 -3.98 -19.72 5.87
C CYS A 21 -3.45 -18.36 6.35
N GLY A 22 -3.78 -17.98 7.59
CA GLY A 22 -3.32 -16.74 8.22
C GLY A 22 -3.95 -15.45 7.67
N PHE A 23 -4.95 -15.55 6.79
CA PHE A 23 -5.66 -14.38 6.28
C PHE A 23 -6.41 -13.65 7.41
N VAL A 24 -6.32 -12.32 7.42
CA VAL A 24 -6.97 -11.48 8.43
C VAL A 24 -7.97 -10.54 7.76
N ARG A 25 -9.20 -10.49 8.26
CA ARG A 25 -10.22 -9.53 7.82
C ARG A 25 -11.13 -9.06 8.94
N ASN A 26 -11.99 -8.09 8.65
CA ASN A 26 -13.10 -7.77 9.55
C ASN A 26 -14.19 -8.85 9.42
N ILE A 27 -14.74 -9.28 10.55
CA ILE A 27 -15.95 -10.12 10.60
C ILE A 27 -17.14 -9.16 10.74
N TRP A 28 -18.14 -9.31 9.88
CA TRP A 28 -19.34 -8.50 9.91
C TRP A 28 -20.23 -8.89 11.10
N VAL A 29 -21.01 -7.96 11.63
CA VAL A 29 -21.91 -8.24 12.76
C VAL A 29 -22.91 -9.36 12.43
N SER A 30 -23.37 -9.41 11.18
CA SER A 30 -24.23 -10.48 10.67
C SER A 30 -23.55 -11.86 10.71
N GLU A 31 -22.23 -11.94 10.54
CA GLU A 31 -21.46 -13.18 10.57
C GLU A 31 -21.14 -13.66 11.99
N LEU A 32 -21.26 -12.81 13.03
CA LEU A 32 -20.89 -13.16 14.40
C LEU A 32 -21.76 -14.24 15.04
N HIS A 33 -22.96 -14.45 14.49
CA HIS A 33 -23.92 -15.46 14.92
C HIS A 33 -23.72 -16.80 14.20
N LEU A 34 -22.85 -16.85 13.20
CA LEU A 34 -22.47 -18.09 12.56
C LEU A 34 -21.49 -18.83 13.49
N ASP A 35 -21.69 -20.13 13.67
CA ASP A 35 -20.74 -20.98 14.40
C ASP A 35 -19.36 -20.97 13.71
N GLU A 36 -19.36 -20.91 12.37
CA GLU A 36 -18.17 -20.89 11.54
C GLU A 36 -18.28 -19.83 10.44
N VAL A 37 -17.29 -18.94 10.36
CA VAL A 37 -17.16 -17.96 9.28
C VAL A 37 -16.09 -18.47 8.31
N PRO A 38 -16.43 -18.90 7.07
CA PRO A 38 -15.46 -19.48 6.15
C PRO A 38 -14.43 -18.44 5.67
N CYS A 39 -13.22 -18.89 5.37
CA CYS A 39 -12.20 -18.03 4.76
C CYS A 39 -12.63 -17.55 3.35
N ASP A 40 -12.37 -16.28 3.04
CA ASP A 40 -12.65 -15.69 1.71
C ASP A 40 -11.91 -16.37 0.57
N HIS A 41 -10.84 -17.09 0.89
CA HIS A 41 -10.05 -17.85 -0.09
C HIS A 41 -10.56 -19.27 -0.33
N ARG A 42 -11.80 -19.59 0.03
CA ARG A 42 -12.40 -20.90 -0.27
C ARG A 42 -12.35 -21.25 -1.77
N LYS A 43 -12.46 -20.24 -2.63
CA LYS A 43 -12.31 -20.38 -4.09
C LYS A 43 -10.89 -20.75 -4.53
N ARG A 44 -9.87 -20.53 -3.68
CA ARG A 44 -8.45 -20.89 -3.90
C ARG A 44 -8.07 -22.15 -3.11
N GLY A 45 -9.06 -22.97 -2.75
CA GLY A 45 -8.85 -24.22 -2.00
C GLY A 45 -8.63 -24.05 -0.48
N CYS A 46 -8.78 -22.85 0.09
CA CYS A 46 -8.65 -22.70 1.54
C CYS A 46 -9.85 -23.34 2.27
N VAL A 47 -9.55 -24.29 3.16
CA VAL A 47 -10.54 -24.99 3.99
C VAL A 47 -10.67 -24.40 5.40
N GLY A 48 -9.95 -23.32 5.70
CA GLY A 48 -9.93 -22.73 7.03
C GLY A 48 -11.15 -21.88 7.37
N VAL A 49 -11.32 -21.65 8.67
CA VAL A 49 -12.36 -20.81 9.25
C VAL A 49 -11.74 -19.58 9.92
N LEU A 50 -12.46 -18.47 9.89
CA LEU A 50 -12.08 -17.22 10.54
C LEU A 50 -12.49 -17.27 12.01
N THR A 51 -11.49 -17.36 12.88
CA THR A 51 -11.70 -17.30 14.33
C THR A 51 -11.51 -15.86 14.83
N LYS A 52 -12.26 -15.47 15.87
CA LYS A 52 -12.24 -14.12 16.44
C LYS A 52 -10.88 -13.86 17.10
N ALA A 53 -10.09 -12.98 16.51
CA ALA A 53 -8.74 -12.63 16.99
C ALA A 53 -8.72 -11.35 17.83
N TYR A 54 -9.66 -10.42 17.58
CA TYR A 54 -9.76 -9.17 18.33
C TYR A 54 -11.18 -8.60 18.30
N VAL A 55 -11.65 -8.09 19.44
CA VAL A 55 -12.91 -7.36 19.59
C VAL A 55 -12.61 -6.07 20.35
N GLY A 56 -12.82 -4.92 19.74
CA GLY A 56 -12.55 -3.65 20.41
C GLY A 56 -12.48 -2.45 19.48
N PRO A 57 -12.06 -1.28 19.98
CA PRO A 57 -11.94 -0.08 19.18
C PRO A 57 -10.90 -0.27 18.06
N LYS A 58 -11.14 0.32 16.89
CA LYS A 58 -10.21 0.24 15.75
C LYS A 58 -8.80 0.76 16.06
N ALA A 59 -8.70 1.75 16.96
CA ALA A 59 -7.41 2.30 17.39
C ALA A 59 -6.57 1.32 18.23
N GLY A 60 -7.20 0.32 18.87
CA GLY A 60 -6.52 -0.69 19.69
C GLY A 60 -6.14 -1.96 18.93
N VAL A 61 -6.34 -2.01 17.61
CA VAL A 61 -6.07 -3.22 16.83
C VAL A 61 -4.56 -3.48 16.79
N PRO A 62 -4.10 -4.69 17.18
CA PRO A 62 -2.70 -5.05 17.07
C PRO A 62 -2.17 -4.89 15.64
N SER A 63 -0.92 -4.44 15.49
CA SER A 63 -0.29 -4.18 14.19
C SER A 63 -0.29 -5.40 13.27
N HIS A 64 -0.11 -6.61 13.82
CA HIS A 64 -0.12 -7.86 13.06
C HIS A 64 -1.51 -8.23 12.48
N LEU A 65 -2.60 -7.64 12.98
CA LEU A 65 -3.98 -7.77 12.50
C LEU A 65 -4.44 -6.55 11.67
N SER A 66 -3.64 -5.49 11.63
CA SER A 66 -4.01 -4.23 10.97
C SER A 66 -3.76 -4.23 9.46
N GLY A 67 -2.90 -5.14 8.97
CA GLY A 67 -2.60 -5.30 7.54
C GLY A 67 -3.36 -6.46 6.91
N SER A 68 -3.68 -6.33 5.62
CA SER A 68 -4.05 -7.47 4.78
C SER A 68 -2.83 -8.36 4.61
N ARG A 69 -2.68 -9.37 5.47
CA ARG A 69 -1.66 -10.41 5.26
C ARG A 69 -2.00 -11.15 3.96
N ARG A 70 -0.99 -11.38 3.13
CA ARG A 70 -1.15 -12.26 1.95
C ARG A 70 -1.49 -13.65 2.47
N CYS A 71 -2.52 -14.26 1.88
CA CYS A 71 -2.82 -15.65 2.16
C CYS A 71 -1.66 -16.55 1.73
N SER A 72 -1.38 -17.59 2.50
CA SER A 72 -0.53 -18.72 2.09
C SER A 72 -1.23 -19.74 1.17
N CYS A 73 -2.45 -19.43 0.70
CA CYS A 73 -3.23 -20.28 -0.18
C CYS A 73 -2.52 -20.46 -1.53
N PRO A 74 -2.41 -21.68 -2.08
CA PRO A 74 -1.92 -21.89 -3.44
C PRO A 74 -2.85 -21.15 -4.43
N ASP A 75 -2.26 -20.44 -5.39
CA ASP A 75 -3.04 -19.82 -6.45
C ASP A 75 -3.27 -20.85 -7.56
N GLU A 76 -4.36 -21.61 -7.47
CA GLU A 76 -4.71 -22.61 -8.50
C GLU A 76 -5.10 -21.98 -9.85
N THR A 77 -5.20 -20.64 -9.93
CA THR A 77 -5.49 -19.91 -11.16
C THR A 77 -4.27 -19.63 -12.03
N ARG A 78 -3.06 -19.98 -11.59
CA ARG A 78 -1.89 -19.89 -12.48
C ARG A 78 -1.79 -21.18 -13.28
N ALA A 79 -2.38 -21.16 -14.48
CA ALA A 79 -2.11 -22.17 -15.49
C ALA A 79 -0.58 -22.41 -15.57
N PRO A 80 -0.12 -23.66 -15.73
CA PRO A 80 1.29 -23.94 -15.96
C PRO A 80 1.66 -23.38 -17.35
N ASP A 81 1.98 -22.09 -17.42
CA ASP A 81 2.59 -21.53 -18.60
C ASP A 81 3.96 -22.19 -18.80
N ALA A 82 4.17 -22.56 -20.05
CA ALA A 82 5.26 -23.38 -20.54
C ALA A 82 6.64 -22.94 -20.04
N ALA A 83 7.44 -23.97 -19.75
CA ALA A 83 8.90 -24.01 -19.73
C ALA A 83 9.63 -22.69 -20.06
N SER A 84 10.32 -22.15 -19.07
CA SER A 84 11.58 -21.46 -19.31
C SER A 84 12.61 -22.04 -18.35
N SER A 85 13.33 -23.02 -18.88
CA SER A 85 14.55 -23.58 -18.33
C SER A 85 15.57 -22.45 -18.12
N SER A 86 16.07 -22.29 -16.91
CA SER A 86 17.36 -21.68 -16.66
C SER A 86 17.94 -22.30 -15.40
N SER A 87 19.07 -22.96 -15.61
CA SER A 87 19.67 -23.98 -14.78
C SER A 87 20.31 -23.41 -13.52
N SER A 88 20.31 -24.27 -12.52
CA SER A 88 20.81 -24.17 -11.15
C SER A 88 22.32 -23.97 -11.01
N SER A 89 22.70 -23.24 -9.95
CA SER A 89 23.84 -23.43 -9.04
C SER A 89 23.67 -22.43 -7.88
N SER A 90 23.87 -22.67 -6.60
CA SER A 90 24.19 -23.85 -5.79
C SER A 90 23.93 -23.47 -4.31
N LEU A 91 23.47 -24.46 -3.54
CA LEU A 91 23.74 -24.69 -2.11
C LEU A 91 23.57 -23.53 -1.10
N GLY A 92 22.43 -23.59 -0.40
CA GLY A 92 22.40 -23.82 1.05
C GLY A 92 22.96 -22.73 1.96
N GLN A 93 22.08 -21.85 2.43
CA GLN A 93 22.25 -21.27 3.75
C GLN A 93 20.91 -21.03 4.44
N ALA A 94 20.68 -21.80 5.51
CA ALA A 94 19.64 -21.54 6.47
C ALA A 94 20.02 -20.26 7.23
N SER A 95 19.37 -19.14 6.88
CA SER A 95 19.46 -17.90 7.65
C SER A 95 18.06 -17.42 8.02
N SER A 96 17.82 -17.50 9.31
CA SER A 96 16.84 -16.79 10.12
C SER A 96 16.31 -15.49 9.50
N GLY A 97 15.02 -15.49 9.11
CA GLY A 97 14.02 -14.46 9.42
C GLY A 97 14.36 -12.96 9.35
N GLN A 98 15.33 -12.51 8.55
CA GLN A 98 15.54 -11.09 8.28
C GLN A 98 14.79 -10.74 7.00
N GLN A 99 13.86 -9.79 7.10
CA GLN A 99 13.20 -9.20 5.95
C GLN A 99 14.29 -8.54 5.08
N ASP A 100 14.69 -9.23 4.03
CA ASP A 100 15.63 -8.75 3.04
C ASP A 100 15.04 -7.49 2.41
N VAL A 101 15.59 -6.34 2.82
CA VAL A 101 15.19 -5.02 2.36
C VAL A 101 15.78 -4.83 0.98
N ASN A 102 15.17 -5.47 -0.01
CA ASN A 102 15.52 -5.45 -1.44
C ASN A 102 16.40 -4.23 -1.79
N GLU A 103 17.72 -4.45 -1.78
CA GLU A 103 18.73 -3.38 -1.87
C GLU A 103 18.95 -2.93 -3.32
N GLU A 104 17.97 -3.14 -4.20
CA GLU A 104 18.05 -2.89 -5.63
C GLU A 104 16.90 -2.00 -6.09
N CYS A 105 17.19 -1.09 -7.00
CA CYS A 105 16.19 -0.19 -7.55
C CYS A 105 15.36 -0.93 -8.60
N PRO A 106 14.04 -1.01 -8.45
CA PRO A 106 13.16 -1.74 -9.38
C PRO A 106 13.00 -1.04 -10.74
N VAL A 107 13.58 0.15 -10.94
CA VAL A 107 13.48 0.90 -12.20
C VAL A 107 14.68 0.60 -13.11
N CYS A 108 15.91 0.58 -12.56
CA CYS A 108 17.13 0.28 -13.33
C CYS A 108 17.73 -1.08 -13.01
N CYS A 109 17.22 -1.80 -12.01
CA CYS A 109 17.75 -3.06 -11.50
C CYS A 109 19.20 -2.95 -10.98
N GLU A 110 19.63 -1.78 -10.51
CA GLU A 110 20.96 -1.58 -9.92
C GLU A 110 20.89 -1.45 -8.39
N PRO A 111 21.99 -1.77 -7.67
CA PRO A 111 22.06 -1.62 -6.21
C PRO A 111 21.80 -0.19 -5.73
N LEU A 112 20.94 -0.08 -4.71
CA LEU A 112 20.63 1.14 -3.98
C LEU A 112 21.68 1.38 -2.91
N LYS A 113 22.53 2.38 -3.11
CA LYS A 113 23.35 2.92 -2.02
C LYS A 113 22.45 3.73 -1.08
N MET A 114 22.59 3.56 0.24
CA MET A 114 21.81 4.34 1.22
C MET A 114 21.93 5.85 1.04
N THR A 115 23.04 6.33 0.46
CA THR A 115 23.29 7.74 0.15
C THR A 115 22.52 8.26 -1.07
N ASP A 116 22.13 7.37 -1.98
CA ASP A 116 21.48 7.67 -3.26
C ASP A 116 19.98 7.28 -3.28
N ALA A 117 19.52 6.61 -2.23
CA ALA A 117 18.12 6.27 -2.03
C ALA A 117 17.29 7.53 -1.74
N ALA A 118 16.77 8.17 -2.78
CA ALA A 118 15.82 9.25 -2.60
C ALA A 118 14.39 8.72 -2.61
N MET A 119 13.75 8.97 -1.48
CA MET A 119 12.31 9.04 -1.29
C MET A 119 11.59 7.72 -1.00
N ARG A 120 10.46 7.89 -0.31
CA ARG A 120 9.64 6.84 0.30
C ARG A 120 8.25 7.00 -0.30
N CYS A 121 7.66 5.95 -0.85
CA CYS A 121 6.21 5.94 -0.97
C CYS A 121 5.59 5.86 0.44
N ARG A 122 4.34 6.28 0.62
CA ARG A 122 3.61 6.10 1.89
C ARG A 122 3.50 4.62 2.29
N GLY A 123 3.74 3.73 1.32
CA GLY A 123 3.75 2.29 1.47
C GLY A 123 2.35 1.70 1.39
N CYS A 124 2.28 0.43 1.00
CA CYS A 124 1.12 -0.41 1.27
C CYS A 124 1.41 -1.23 2.52
N ALA A 125 0.49 -1.23 3.47
CA ALA A 125 0.60 -2.01 4.72
C ALA A 125 1.89 -1.75 5.53
N GLY A 126 2.43 -0.52 5.48
CA GLY A 126 3.63 -0.12 6.24
C GLY A 126 4.97 -0.47 5.57
N HIS A 127 4.96 -1.10 4.39
CA HIS A 127 6.17 -1.41 3.63
C HIS A 127 6.58 -0.23 2.74
N ARG A 128 7.84 0.19 2.85
CA ARG A 128 8.40 1.31 2.08
C ARG A 128 9.16 0.76 0.86
N HIS A 129 8.95 1.39 -0.29
CA HIS A 129 9.70 1.10 -1.52
C HIS A 129 10.74 2.20 -1.76
N TYR A 130 11.95 1.79 -2.14
CA TYR A 130 13.12 2.64 -2.34
C TYR A 130 13.53 2.66 -3.81
N PHE A 131 14.04 3.80 -4.26
CA PHE A 131 14.46 4.05 -5.64
C PHE A 131 15.66 5.00 -5.64
N HIS A 132 16.49 4.98 -6.68
CA HIS A 132 17.45 6.06 -6.89
C HIS A 132 16.70 7.36 -7.17
N ALA A 133 17.29 8.48 -6.76
CA ALA A 133 16.72 9.80 -7.00
C ALA A 133 16.45 10.06 -8.48
N ALA A 134 17.43 9.73 -9.32
CA ALA A 134 17.35 9.93 -10.76
C ALA A 134 16.25 9.08 -11.40
N CYS A 135 16.16 7.79 -11.04
CA CYS A 135 15.13 6.88 -11.55
C CYS A 135 13.71 7.36 -11.23
N LEU A 136 13.47 7.74 -9.97
CA LEU A 136 12.16 8.22 -9.55
C LEU A 136 11.82 9.60 -10.13
N ALA A 137 12.82 10.49 -10.29
CA ALA A 137 12.65 11.77 -10.96
C ALA A 137 12.25 11.59 -12.43
N SER A 138 12.90 10.68 -13.15
CA SER A 138 12.56 10.35 -14.54
C SER A 138 11.17 9.73 -14.65
N TRP A 139 10.79 8.85 -13.71
CA TRP A 139 9.43 8.31 -13.63
C TRP A 139 8.38 9.42 -13.45
N ILE A 140 8.58 10.35 -12.51
CA ILE A 140 7.66 11.47 -12.28
C ILE A 140 7.53 12.34 -13.53
N ARG A 141 8.66 12.66 -14.20
CA ARG A 141 8.65 13.44 -15.45
C ARG A 141 7.85 12.74 -16.54
N GLN A 142 7.98 11.42 -16.65
CA GLN A 142 7.23 10.63 -17.63
C GLN A 142 5.72 10.67 -17.32
N CYS A 143 5.32 10.46 -16.06
CA CYS A 143 3.91 10.59 -15.67
C CYS A 143 3.34 11.97 -16.01
N GLN A 144 4.07 13.05 -15.72
CA GLN A 144 3.65 14.42 -16.05
C GLN A 144 3.53 14.66 -17.55
N LYS A 145 4.45 14.11 -18.35
CA LYS A 145 4.39 14.19 -19.82
C LYS A 145 3.16 13.49 -20.36
N ASP A 146 2.75 12.39 -19.72
CA ASP A 146 1.59 11.59 -20.10
C ASP A 146 0.28 12.07 -19.43
N ASP A 147 0.27 13.26 -18.81
CA ASP A 147 -0.87 13.84 -18.05
C ASP A 147 -1.42 12.92 -16.94
N ASN A 148 -0.53 12.13 -16.31
CA ASN A 148 -0.84 11.21 -15.23
C ASN A 148 -0.28 11.68 -13.87
N ASP A 149 -1.00 11.37 -12.81
CA ASP A 149 -0.52 11.56 -11.44
C ASP A 149 0.69 10.64 -11.13
N PRO A 150 1.75 11.16 -10.50
CA PRO A 150 2.94 10.37 -10.20
C PRO A 150 2.70 9.46 -8.99
N ASN A 151 2.50 8.17 -9.26
CA ASN A 151 2.29 7.12 -8.25
C ASN A 151 3.50 6.16 -8.18
N CYS A 152 3.62 5.44 -7.06
CA CYS A 152 4.68 4.44 -6.88
C CYS A 152 4.55 3.32 -7.92
N PRO A 153 5.60 2.98 -8.70
CA PRO A 153 5.51 1.94 -9.72
C PRO A 153 5.26 0.53 -9.14
N ILE A 154 5.60 0.30 -7.87
CA ILE A 154 5.38 -1.01 -7.20
C ILE A 154 3.96 -1.14 -6.67
N CYS A 155 3.49 -0.17 -5.88
CA CYS A 155 2.22 -0.29 -5.17
C CYS A 155 1.12 0.65 -5.64
N ARG A 156 1.40 1.51 -6.63
CA ARG A 156 0.51 2.58 -7.12
C ARG A 156 0.03 3.55 -6.03
N GLY A 157 0.65 3.52 -4.85
CA GLY A 157 0.36 4.46 -3.77
C GLY A 157 0.97 5.84 -3.99
N PRO A 158 0.51 6.86 -3.26
CA PRO A 158 1.02 8.22 -3.38
C PRO A 158 2.50 8.30 -2.98
N LEU A 159 3.27 9.03 -3.79
CA LEU A 159 4.68 9.29 -3.53
C LEU A 159 4.83 10.41 -2.48
N LEU A 160 5.62 10.18 -1.43
CA LEU A 160 5.98 11.23 -0.46
C LEU A 160 7.31 11.85 -0.89
N VAL A 161 7.21 12.74 -1.85
CA VAL A 161 8.34 13.51 -2.37
C VAL A 161 8.64 14.66 -1.40
N HIS A 162 9.84 14.68 -0.81
CA HIS A 162 10.33 15.89 -0.15
C HIS A 162 10.68 16.92 -1.24
N LYS A 163 9.73 17.81 -1.55
CA LYS A 163 9.80 18.77 -2.66
C LYS A 163 11.10 19.57 -2.72
N ARG A 164 11.68 19.92 -1.56
CA ARG A 164 12.97 20.64 -1.50
C ARG A 164 14.11 19.84 -2.15
N ARG A 165 14.36 18.61 -1.66
CA ARG A 165 15.43 17.77 -2.20
C ARG A 165 15.19 17.37 -3.65
N LEU A 166 13.96 17.00 -4.03
CA LEU A 166 13.69 16.64 -5.42
C LEU A 166 13.83 17.85 -6.35
N GLY A 167 13.38 19.04 -5.93
CA GLY A 167 13.55 20.26 -6.72
C GLY A 167 15.01 20.61 -6.94
N ASP A 168 15.85 20.47 -5.91
CA ASP A 168 17.30 20.68 -6.03
C ASP A 168 17.92 19.65 -6.99
N PHE A 169 17.55 18.37 -6.87
CA PHE A 169 18.01 17.33 -7.80
C PHE A 169 17.53 17.53 -9.24
N LEU A 170 16.27 17.90 -9.46
CA LEU A 170 15.73 18.16 -10.80
C LEU A 170 16.41 19.36 -11.45
N ARG A 171 16.71 20.41 -10.66
CA ARG A 171 17.49 21.56 -11.12
C ARG A 171 18.94 21.18 -11.42
N SER A 172 19.58 20.37 -10.59
CA SER A 172 20.96 19.91 -10.80
C SER A 172 21.10 18.92 -11.95
N ALA A 173 20.12 18.03 -12.16
CA ALA A 173 20.10 17.06 -13.25
C ALA A 173 19.66 17.66 -14.60
N GLY A 174 19.02 18.85 -14.57
CA GLY A 174 18.66 19.62 -15.75
C GLY A 174 19.76 20.55 -16.27
N GLY A 175 20.95 20.55 -15.65
CA GLY A 175 22.05 21.43 -16.01
C GLY A 175 22.89 20.92 -17.18
N SER A 176 22.39 21.11 -18.40
CA SER A 176 23.14 21.68 -19.54
C SER A 176 22.35 21.46 -20.84
N LEU A 177 21.32 22.28 -21.07
CA LEU A 177 20.86 22.69 -22.40
C LEU A 177 19.99 23.94 -22.20
N GLU A 178 20.69 25.08 -22.24
CA GLU A 178 20.26 26.42 -22.66
C GLU A 178 18.81 26.87 -22.37
N GLN A 179 18.70 27.66 -21.29
CA GLN A 179 17.98 28.93 -21.15
C GLN A 179 16.92 29.29 -22.20
N GLU A 180 15.64 29.12 -21.84
CA GLU A 180 14.53 29.93 -22.37
C GLU A 180 13.54 30.19 -21.21
N GLU A 181 13.15 31.45 -21.03
CA GLU A 181 12.39 31.95 -19.89
C GLU A 181 10.87 31.67 -19.99
N GLY A 182 10.30 31.08 -18.93
CA GLY A 182 8.88 31.26 -18.49
C GLY A 182 7.91 30.07 -18.68
N PRO A 183 6.70 30.08 -18.05
CA PRO A 183 6.22 30.86 -16.91
C PRO A 183 5.79 29.99 -15.70
N HIS A 184 5.55 30.68 -14.58
CA HIS A 184 5.03 30.17 -13.32
C HIS A 184 3.84 29.19 -13.44
N CYS A 185 4.01 27.98 -12.91
CA CYS A 185 2.90 27.06 -12.62
C CYS A 185 2.09 27.62 -11.45
N ASN A 186 0.92 28.15 -11.77
CA ASN A 186 -0.03 28.78 -10.85
C ASN A 186 -1.17 27.82 -10.47
N VAL A 187 -0.86 26.55 -10.16
CA VAL A 187 -1.87 25.55 -9.81
C VAL A 187 -1.56 24.95 -8.45
N CYS A 188 -2.24 25.48 -7.43
CA CYS A 188 -2.74 24.82 -6.21
C CYS A 188 -2.84 25.81 -5.03
N MET A 189 -3.61 26.90 -5.20
CA MET A 189 -4.22 27.60 -4.07
C MET A 189 -5.70 27.86 -4.37
N ASN A 190 -6.55 26.84 -4.27
CA ASN A 190 -7.89 27.01 -3.72
C ASN A 190 -8.61 25.67 -3.49
N MET A 191 -8.68 25.24 -2.25
CA MET A 191 -9.71 24.31 -1.75
C MET A 191 -10.49 25.07 -0.67
N GLN A 192 -11.27 26.06 -1.08
CA GLN A 192 -12.33 26.61 -0.24
C GLN A 192 -13.59 25.77 -0.43
N LYS A 193 -14.00 25.13 0.67
CA LYS A 193 -15.28 24.44 0.83
C LYS A 193 -16.44 25.30 0.31
N PRO A 194 -17.40 24.73 -0.45
CA PRO A 194 -18.70 25.39 -0.62
C PRO A 194 -19.50 25.33 0.70
N PRO A 195 -20.19 26.41 1.10
CA PRO A 195 -21.15 26.39 2.18
C PRO A 195 -22.41 25.61 1.76
N LEU A 196 -22.83 24.68 2.61
CA LEU A 196 -24.12 24.00 2.54
C LEU A 196 -25.24 25.01 2.87
N GLU A 197 -25.83 25.63 1.86
CA GLU A 197 -27.10 26.34 2.02
C GLU A 197 -28.31 25.46 1.71
N MET A 198 -29.32 25.62 2.57
CA MET A 198 -30.52 24.83 2.73
C MET A 198 -31.47 24.98 1.53
N ARG A 199 -31.90 23.88 0.93
CA ARG A 199 -33.13 23.85 0.13
C ARG A 199 -34.31 23.49 1.02
N ARG A 200 -34.98 24.54 1.52
CA ARG A 200 -36.35 24.44 2.06
C ARG A 200 -37.33 24.12 0.93
N ALA A 201 -38.23 23.21 1.25
CA ALA A 201 -39.38 22.81 0.46
C ALA A 201 -40.35 23.98 0.22
N GLY A 202 -40.93 24.00 -0.97
CA GLY A 202 -42.09 24.82 -1.30
C GLY A 202 -42.91 24.10 -2.37
N LEU A 203 -43.79 23.19 -1.96
CA LEU A 203 -44.96 22.82 -2.76
C LEU A 203 -46.06 23.85 -2.47
N LYS A 204 -46.58 24.45 -3.53
CA LYS A 204 -47.92 25.02 -3.59
C LYS A 204 -48.78 24.08 -4.42
#